data_AF-A0A6N2LXB6-F1
#
_entry.id   AF-A0A6N2LXB6-F1
#
_cell.length_a   1.000
_cell.length_b   1.000
_cell.length_c   1.000
_cell.angle_alpha   90.00
_cell.angle_beta   90.00
_cell.angle_gamma   90.00
#
_symmetry.space_group_name_H-M   'P 1'
#
loop_
_entity.id
_entity.type
_entity.pdbx_description
1 polymer ?
#
loop_
_entity_poly.entity_id
_entity_poly.type
_entity_poly.pdbx_seq_one_letter_code
_entity_poly.pdbx_strand_id
1 'polypeptide(L)'
;MTQLLEILPKELKFIVEVKKQSSCSIQLTNNTYHNVAFKVKTTSPKKYSVRPNVGIVDPKSTFEFIVTMQAQKVAPDMVCRDKFLIQSTTVPVGTTEKDITPSMFAKDNGKHVEEVKMRVALISPPESPVLSPINGVLKQGPFFEPSVLKDPVENRVEILAPPQTELKLASDIEEVKSKLHVLESKLNEAEATISKLTEEKRRGNQEHKILREQLDVLRSRTSVKRVHTGFPLLFVAMTALISIMVGYLLHL
;
A
#
# COMPACT_ATOMS: atom_id res chain seq x y z
N MET A 1 -24.24 -12.90 18.16
CA MET A 1 -23.44 -13.16 16.94
C MET A 1 -22.00 -12.79 17.26
N THR A 2 -21.07 -13.72 17.02
CA THR A 2 -19.63 -13.48 17.20
C THR A 2 -19.07 -12.79 15.95
N GLN A 3 -18.39 -11.66 16.13
CA GLN A 3 -17.65 -10.95 15.10
C GLN A 3 -16.53 -11.85 14.53
N LEU A 4 -16.38 -11.90 13.20
CA LEU A 4 -15.41 -12.73 12.49
C LEU A 4 -13.99 -12.22 12.67
N LEU A 5 -13.79 -10.91 12.52
CA LEU A 5 -12.49 -10.26 12.66
C LEU A 5 -12.60 -9.09 13.63
N GLU A 6 -11.76 -9.08 14.65
CA GLU A 6 -11.52 -7.89 15.43
C GLU A 6 -10.59 -6.95 14.66
N ILE A 7 -10.98 -5.68 14.52
CA ILE A 7 -10.28 -4.70 13.69
C ILE A 7 -9.79 -3.55 14.58
N LEU A 8 -8.50 -3.24 14.51
CA LEU A 8 -7.87 -2.14 15.24
C LEU A 8 -6.92 -1.35 14.33
N PRO A 9 -6.85 -0.01 14.46
CA PRO A 9 -7.71 0.86 15.28
C PRO A 9 -9.15 0.93 14.72
N LYS A 10 -10.13 1.50 15.45
CA LYS A 10 -11.52 1.67 14.93
C LYS A 10 -11.70 2.88 14.01
N GLU A 11 -10.76 3.83 14.06
CA GLU A 11 -10.74 5.05 13.26
C GLU A 11 -9.33 5.24 12.69
N LEU A 12 -9.24 5.58 11.41
CA LEU A 12 -7.96 5.76 10.72
C LEU A 12 -7.53 7.21 10.86
N LYS A 13 -6.33 7.41 11.40
CA LYS A 13 -5.75 8.73 11.64
C LYS A 13 -4.60 8.96 10.67
N PHE A 14 -4.65 10.04 9.92
CA PHE A 14 -3.58 10.43 9.00
C PHE A 14 -3.06 11.81 9.36
N ILE A 15 -1.74 11.89 9.59
CA ILE A 15 -1.04 13.16 9.73
C ILE A 15 -0.94 13.80 8.34
N VAL A 16 -1.44 15.02 8.19
CA VAL A 16 -1.42 15.76 6.93
C VAL A 16 -0.20 16.67 6.88
N GLU A 17 0.73 16.36 5.99
CA GLU A 17 1.85 17.23 5.63
C GLU A 17 1.84 17.46 4.12
N VAL A 18 2.02 18.71 3.70
CA VAL A 18 2.03 19.07 2.27
C VAL A 18 3.22 18.36 1.59
N LYS A 19 2.97 17.77 0.41
CA LYS A 19 3.94 16.98 -0.37
C LYS A 19 4.46 15.70 0.31
N LYS A 20 3.91 15.27 1.45
CA LYS A 20 4.29 14.00 2.10
C LYS A 20 3.11 13.02 2.13
N GLN A 21 3.44 11.74 2.06
CA GLN A 21 2.48 10.65 2.29
C GLN A 21 2.30 10.40 3.78
N SER A 22 1.15 9.85 4.14
CA SER A 22 0.83 9.47 5.51
C SER A 22 0.29 8.05 5.51
N SER A 23 0.71 7.22 6.45
CA SER A 23 0.31 5.81 6.50
C SER A 23 -0.24 5.46 7.87
N CYS A 24 -1.20 4.54 7.89
CA CYS A 24 -1.78 3.95 9.07
C CYS A 24 -1.78 2.43 8.91
N SER A 25 -1.40 1.72 9.97
CA SER A 25 -1.46 0.27 10.03
C SER A 25 -2.78 -0.20 10.63
N ILE A 26 -3.40 -1.21 10.02
CA ILE A 26 -4.64 -1.82 10.50
C ILE A 26 -4.36 -3.29 10.76
N GLN A 27 -4.72 -3.73 11.97
CA GLN A 27 -4.63 -5.11 12.41
C GLN A 27 -6.02 -5.77 12.38
N LEU A 28 -6.05 -6.98 11.83
CA LEU A 28 -7.19 -7.88 11.74
C LEU A 28 -6.89 -9.12 12.57
N THR A 29 -7.60 -9.33 13.67
CA THR A 29 -7.43 -10.48 14.54
C THR A 29 -8.58 -11.46 14.35
N ASN A 30 -8.25 -12.69 13.93
CA ASN A 30 -9.21 -13.77 13.75
C ASN A 30 -9.25 -14.64 15.02
N ASN A 31 -10.23 -14.38 15.88
CA ASN A 31 -10.44 -15.16 17.10
C ASN A 31 -11.22 -16.48 16.85
N THR A 32 -11.58 -16.78 15.61
CA THR A 32 -12.33 -18.00 15.24
C THR A 32 -11.38 -19.18 14.95
N TYR A 33 -11.98 -20.35 14.67
CA TYR A 33 -11.25 -21.56 14.24
C TYR A 33 -11.33 -21.81 12.73
N HIS A 34 -11.82 -20.84 11.95
CA HIS A 34 -11.95 -20.93 10.50
C HIS A 34 -11.07 -19.90 9.80
N ASN A 35 -10.71 -20.15 8.54
CA ASN A 35 -10.08 -19.15 7.69
C ASN A 35 -11.10 -18.05 7.39
N VAL A 36 -10.67 -16.79 7.51
CA VAL A 36 -11.52 -15.65 7.19
C VAL A 36 -10.89 -14.84 6.08
N ALA A 37 -11.58 -14.74 4.95
CA ALA A 37 -11.17 -13.85 3.87
C ALA A 37 -11.65 -12.43 4.17
N PHE A 38 -10.84 -11.44 3.84
CA PHE A 38 -11.18 -10.03 3.97
C PHE A 38 -11.04 -9.28 2.64
N LYS A 39 -11.79 -8.19 2.51
CA LYS A 39 -11.71 -7.24 1.40
C LYS A 39 -11.88 -5.83 1.89
N VAL A 40 -10.98 -4.95 1.47
CA VAL A 40 -11.00 -3.52 1.83
C VAL A 40 -11.53 -2.70 0.65
N LYS A 41 -12.49 -1.82 0.94
CA LYS A 41 -13.06 -0.83 0.01
C LYS A 41 -12.95 0.56 0.62
N THR A 42 -12.89 1.59 -0.21
CA THR A 42 -12.86 2.99 0.23
C THR A 42 -13.76 3.84 -0.65
N THR A 43 -14.31 4.92 -0.10
CA THR A 43 -15.06 5.92 -0.86
C THR A 43 -14.15 6.81 -1.71
N SER A 44 -12.83 6.80 -1.49
CA SER A 44 -11.86 7.71 -2.11
C SER A 44 -10.61 6.99 -2.66
N PRO A 45 -10.76 6.07 -3.62
CA PRO A 45 -9.65 5.20 -4.10
C PRO A 45 -8.51 5.96 -4.79
N LYS A 46 -8.73 7.19 -5.24
CA LYS A 46 -7.65 8.04 -5.80
C LYS A 46 -6.74 8.63 -4.71
N LYS A 47 -7.27 8.81 -3.48
CA LYS A 47 -6.55 9.43 -2.36
C LYS A 47 -5.81 8.41 -1.51
N TYR A 48 -6.24 7.15 -1.52
CA TYR A 48 -5.69 6.12 -0.64
C TYR A 48 -5.26 4.89 -1.43
N SER A 49 -4.11 4.34 -1.06
CA SER A 49 -3.65 3.02 -1.46
C SER A 49 -3.77 2.07 -0.27
N VAL A 50 -4.24 0.86 -0.50
CA VAL A 50 -4.35 -0.20 0.52
C VAL A 50 -3.50 -1.38 0.08
N ARG A 51 -2.62 -1.88 0.94
CA ARG A 51 -1.72 -3.01 0.63
C ARG A 51 -1.61 -4.00 1.80
N PRO A 52 -1.99 -5.28 1.60
CA PRO A 52 -2.89 -5.76 0.54
C PRO A 52 -4.34 -5.29 0.75
N ASN A 53 -5.17 -5.27 -0.31
CA ASN A 53 -6.59 -4.88 -0.22
C ASN A 53 -7.56 -6.09 -0.15
N VAL A 54 -7.04 -7.30 -0.32
CA VAL A 54 -7.71 -8.59 -0.13
C VAL A 54 -6.70 -9.56 0.46
N GLY A 55 -7.17 -10.51 1.26
CA GLY A 55 -6.30 -11.52 1.85
C GLY A 55 -7.09 -12.49 2.72
N ILE A 56 -6.37 -13.40 3.37
CA ILE A 56 -6.92 -14.41 4.28
C ILE A 56 -6.23 -14.26 5.62
N VAL A 57 -7.01 -14.30 6.70
CA VAL A 57 -6.53 -14.35 8.07
C VAL A 57 -6.73 -15.77 8.58
N ASP A 58 -5.62 -16.42 8.90
CA ASP A 58 -5.62 -17.78 9.45
C ASP A 58 -6.32 -17.84 10.82
N PRO A 59 -6.78 -19.02 11.25
CA PRO A 59 -7.48 -19.18 12.52
C PRO A 59 -6.54 -18.82 13.68
N LYS A 60 -7.06 -18.13 14.69
CA LYS A 60 -6.29 -17.71 15.88
C LYS A 60 -5.05 -16.87 15.55
N SER A 61 -5.04 -16.19 14.41
CA SER A 61 -3.93 -15.36 13.94
C SER A 61 -4.32 -13.89 13.79
N THR A 62 -3.29 -13.05 13.66
CA THR A 62 -3.43 -11.62 13.37
C THR A 62 -2.78 -11.31 12.02
N PHE A 63 -3.43 -10.46 11.25
CA PHE A 63 -2.95 -9.99 9.96
C PHE A 63 -2.87 -8.47 9.96
N GLU A 64 -1.79 -7.91 9.42
CA GLU A 64 -1.58 -6.46 9.36
C GLU A 64 -1.53 -5.99 7.91
N PHE A 65 -2.24 -4.90 7.60
CA PHE A 65 -2.15 -4.22 6.30
C PHE A 65 -2.01 -2.71 6.47
N ILE A 66 -1.44 -2.08 5.45
CA ILE A 66 -1.15 -0.64 5.49
C ILE A 66 -2.10 0.09 4.55
N VAL A 67 -2.67 1.18 5.06
CA VAL A 67 -3.37 2.19 4.26
C VAL A 67 -2.47 3.42 4.18
N THR A 68 -2.17 3.85 2.96
CA THR A 68 -1.36 5.04 2.68
C THR A 68 -2.21 6.09 1.99
N MET A 69 -2.31 7.26 2.60
CA MET A 69 -2.85 8.47 1.99
C MET A 69 -1.80 9.10 1.06
N GLN A 70 -2.21 9.40 -0.16
CA GLN A 70 -1.35 10.04 -1.16
C GLN A 70 -0.96 11.46 -0.75
N ALA A 71 0.22 11.89 -1.18
CA ALA A 71 0.73 13.22 -0.91
C ALA A 71 -0.19 14.29 -1.51
N GLN A 72 -0.60 15.25 -0.68
CA GLN A 72 -1.47 16.34 -1.11
C GLN A 72 -0.63 17.52 -1.60
N LYS A 73 -1.02 18.11 -2.74
CA LYS A 73 -0.35 19.28 -3.32
C LYS A 73 -0.76 20.59 -2.66
N VAL A 74 -1.97 20.63 -2.12
CA VAL A 74 -2.60 21.79 -1.49
C VAL A 74 -2.96 21.38 -0.06
N ALA A 75 -2.88 22.31 0.89
CA ALA A 75 -3.36 22.08 2.24
C ALA A 75 -4.86 21.71 2.19
N PRO A 76 -5.27 20.53 2.69
CA PRO A 76 -6.67 20.17 2.71
C PRO A 76 -7.44 21.08 3.65
N ASP A 77 -8.65 21.44 3.23
CA ASP A 77 -9.68 21.82 4.16
C ASP A 77 -9.88 20.64 5.13
N MET A 78 -9.77 20.87 6.45
CA MET A 78 -9.68 19.78 7.46
C MET A 78 -10.97 18.93 7.59
N VAL A 79 -11.91 19.11 6.66
CA VAL A 79 -13.13 18.33 6.53
C VAL A 79 -12.85 17.02 5.78
N CYS A 80 -12.73 15.92 6.51
CA CYS A 80 -12.64 14.57 5.95
C CYS A 80 -13.97 13.83 6.09
N ARG A 81 -14.53 13.36 4.97
CA ARG A 81 -15.73 12.50 4.95
C ARG A 81 -15.44 11.10 4.40
N ASP A 82 -14.16 10.80 4.19
CA ASP A 82 -13.71 9.55 3.59
C ASP A 82 -13.98 8.38 4.54
N LYS A 83 -14.38 7.24 3.98
CA LYS A 83 -14.74 6.03 4.73
C LYS A 83 -14.05 4.81 4.13
N PHE A 84 -13.67 3.90 5.00
CA PHE A 84 -13.24 2.55 4.64
C PHE A 84 -14.30 1.54 5.04
N LEU A 85 -14.43 0.49 4.24
CA LEU A 85 -15.30 -0.64 4.48
C LEU A 85 -14.45 -1.90 4.40
N ILE A 86 -14.39 -2.66 5.49
CA ILE A 86 -13.76 -3.98 5.53
C ILE A 86 -14.90 -4.99 5.53
N GLN A 87 -14.92 -5.85 4.52
CA GLN A 87 -15.84 -6.97 4.43
C GLN A 87 -15.09 -8.24 4.82
N SER A 88 -15.72 -9.13 5.58
CA SER A 88 -15.15 -10.40 6.00
C SER A 88 -16.15 -11.55 5.88
N THR A 89 -15.66 -12.72 5.49
CA THR A 89 -16.46 -13.95 5.39
C THR A 89 -15.59 -15.17 5.72
N THR A 90 -16.19 -16.19 6.32
CA THR A 90 -15.54 -17.49 6.50
C THR A 90 -15.33 -18.16 5.14
N VAL A 91 -14.16 -18.76 4.93
CA VAL A 91 -13.80 -19.51 3.72
C VAL A 91 -13.28 -20.91 4.05
N PRO A 92 -13.38 -21.87 3.12
CA PRO A 92 -12.85 -23.22 3.33
C PRO A 92 -11.33 -23.23 3.55
N VAL A 93 -10.86 -24.25 4.26
CA VAL A 93 -9.42 -24.53 4.41
C VAL A 93 -8.81 -24.78 3.03
N GLY A 94 -7.62 -24.23 2.78
CA GLY A 94 -6.92 -24.35 1.49
C GLY A 94 -7.31 -23.30 0.45
N THR A 95 -8.25 -22.41 0.75
CA THR A 95 -8.52 -21.22 -0.09
C THR A 95 -7.26 -20.36 -0.15
N THR A 96 -6.85 -19.95 -1.35
CA THR A 96 -5.73 -19.02 -1.55
C THR A 96 -6.23 -17.63 -1.94
N GLU A 97 -5.35 -16.62 -1.91
CA GLU A 97 -5.70 -15.25 -2.32
C GLU A 97 -6.24 -15.17 -3.76
N LYS A 98 -5.78 -16.06 -4.65
CA LYS A 98 -6.22 -16.11 -6.05
C LYS A 98 -7.64 -16.63 -6.21
N ASP A 99 -8.10 -17.42 -5.24
CA ASP A 99 -9.44 -18.00 -5.24
C ASP A 99 -10.48 -17.01 -4.72
N ILE A 100 -10.06 -15.92 -4.06
CA ILE A 100 -10.96 -14.90 -3.51
C ILE A 100 -11.68 -14.18 -4.66
N THR A 101 -12.97 -14.44 -4.82
CA THR A 101 -13.81 -13.79 -5.83
C THR A 101 -14.73 -12.73 -5.21
N PRO A 102 -15.13 -11.68 -5.98
CA PRO A 102 -16.04 -10.66 -5.47
C PRO A 102 -17.40 -11.21 -4.98
N SER A 103 -17.89 -12.31 -5.55
CA SER A 103 -19.16 -12.93 -5.17
C SER A 103 -19.14 -13.59 -3.79
N MET A 104 -17.97 -13.88 -3.22
CA MET A 104 -17.85 -14.39 -1.85
C MET A 104 -18.28 -13.36 -0.80
N PHE A 105 -18.24 -12.07 -1.14
CA PHE A 105 -18.63 -10.96 -0.26
C PHE A 105 -20.04 -10.41 -0.57
N ALA A 106 -20.82 -11.13 -1.38
CA ALA A 106 -22.21 -10.78 -1.68
C ALA A 106 -23.15 -11.43 -0.65
N LYS A 107 -24.06 -10.64 -0.08
CA LYS A 107 -24.98 -11.08 1.00
C LYS A 107 -26.16 -11.92 0.50
N ASP A 108 -26.35 -11.99 -0.81
CA ASP A 108 -27.43 -12.71 -1.50
C ASP A 108 -27.24 -14.23 -1.50
N ASN A 109 -26.01 -14.72 -1.31
CA ASN A 109 -25.67 -16.14 -1.40
C ASN A 109 -25.94 -16.98 -0.14
N GLY A 110 -26.71 -16.46 0.84
CA GLY A 110 -26.94 -17.14 2.12
C GLY A 110 -25.69 -17.30 3.01
N LYS A 111 -24.56 -16.70 2.61
CA LYS A 111 -23.32 -16.67 3.39
C LYS A 111 -23.32 -15.49 4.35
N HIS A 112 -22.77 -15.70 5.54
CA HIS A 112 -22.60 -14.64 6.53
C HIS A 112 -21.41 -13.74 6.14
N VAL A 113 -21.72 -12.53 5.66
CA VAL A 113 -20.73 -11.50 5.36
C VAL A 113 -20.84 -10.38 6.38
N GLU A 114 -19.76 -10.15 7.11
CA GLU A 114 -19.65 -9.03 8.05
C GLU A 114 -19.05 -7.80 7.36
N GLU A 115 -19.53 -6.62 7.77
CA GLU A 115 -19.14 -5.34 7.17
C GLU A 115 -18.84 -4.31 8.27
N VAL A 116 -17.57 -3.92 8.37
CA VAL A 116 -17.12 -2.90 9.32
C VAL A 116 -16.76 -1.61 8.60
N LYS A 117 -17.47 -0.53 8.94
CA LYS A 117 -17.23 0.82 8.41
C LYS A 117 -16.31 1.59 9.35
N MET A 118 -15.25 2.17 8.80
CA MET A 118 -14.26 2.97 9.52
C MET A 118 -14.25 4.39 8.98
N ARG A 119 -14.14 5.37 9.87
CA ARG A 119 -13.99 6.79 9.50
C ARG A 119 -12.52 7.16 9.39
N VAL A 120 -12.27 8.22 8.63
CA VAL A 120 -10.94 8.83 8.50
C VAL A 120 -10.92 10.16 9.24
N ALA A 121 -9.90 10.36 10.07
CA ALA A 121 -9.59 11.61 10.74
C ALA A 121 -8.25 12.15 10.21
N LEU A 122 -8.24 13.44 9.84
CA LEU A 122 -7.04 14.16 9.43
C LEU A 122 -6.49 14.90 10.65
N ILE A 123 -5.19 14.75 10.89
CA ILE A 123 -4.49 15.32 12.04
C ILE A 123 -3.38 16.24 11.53
N SER A 124 -3.23 17.40 12.14
CA SER A 124 -2.10 18.29 11.85
C SER A 124 -0.79 17.69 12.41
N PRO A 125 0.37 17.97 11.81
CA PRO A 125 1.64 17.49 12.33
C PRO A 125 1.83 18.00 13.76
N PRO A 126 2.35 17.19 14.69
CA PRO A 126 2.70 17.67 16.02
C PRO A 126 3.72 18.82 15.86
N GLU A 127 3.47 19.94 16.54
CA GLU A 127 4.43 21.05 16.58
C GLU A 127 5.76 20.52 17.12
N SER A 128 6.82 20.64 16.31
CA SER A 128 8.17 20.30 16.75
C SER A 128 8.52 21.11 17.99
N PRO A 129 9.27 20.58 18.99
CA PRO A 129 9.66 21.37 20.14
C PRO A 129 10.47 22.58 19.67
N VAL A 130 9.89 23.77 19.85
CA VAL A 130 10.57 25.04 19.65
C VAL A 130 11.73 25.05 20.63
N LEU A 131 12.97 25.04 20.12
CA LEU A 131 14.11 25.50 20.91
C LEU A 131 13.84 26.97 21.21
N SER A 132 13.33 27.25 22.40
CA SER A 132 13.20 28.62 22.89
C SER A 132 14.57 29.29 22.84
N PRO A 133 14.69 30.55 22.35
CA PRO A 133 15.94 31.28 22.43
C PRO A 133 16.36 31.38 23.90
N ILE A 134 17.54 30.86 24.23
CA ILE A 134 18.22 31.20 25.47
C ILE A 134 18.57 32.68 25.36
N ASN A 135 17.82 33.55 26.03
CA ASN A 135 18.37 34.82 26.50
C ASN A 135 17.58 35.37 27.70
N GLY A 136 18.20 35.19 28.88
CA GLY A 136 18.53 36.29 29.78
C GLY A 136 17.57 36.60 30.93
N VAL A 137 17.97 36.25 32.16
CA VAL A 137 17.75 37.09 33.36
C VAL A 137 18.87 36.82 34.38
N LEU A 138 19.76 37.79 34.61
CA LEU A 138 20.37 38.00 35.94
C LEU A 138 20.34 39.51 36.25
N LYS A 139 19.88 39.82 37.46
CA LYS A 139 19.44 41.14 37.94
C LYS A 139 20.61 42.07 38.32
N GLN A 140 20.27 43.37 38.29
CA GLN A 140 21.02 44.58 38.66
C GLN A 140 21.61 44.62 40.10
N GLY A 141 22.72 45.38 40.23
CA GLY A 141 23.27 45.98 41.47
C GLY A 141 24.63 46.69 41.21
N PRO A 142 25.02 47.77 41.92
CA PRO A 142 25.41 49.06 41.30
C PRO A 142 26.87 49.58 41.49
N PHE A 143 27.29 50.48 40.59
CA PHE A 143 28.22 51.65 40.71
C PHE A 143 29.73 51.39 41.05
N PHE A 144 30.78 52.03 40.48
CA PHE A 144 31.03 53.38 39.93
C PHE A 144 32.04 53.37 38.73
N GLU A 145 31.89 54.37 37.85
CA GLU A 145 32.80 54.94 36.82
C GLU A 145 34.15 55.48 37.39
N PRO A 146 35.05 56.16 36.61
CA PRO A 146 35.62 55.91 35.28
C PRO A 146 37.16 56.18 35.23
N SER A 147 37.89 55.80 34.17
CA SER A 147 38.99 56.63 33.60
C SER A 147 39.79 55.95 32.46
N VAL A 148 39.53 56.40 31.22
CA VAL A 148 40.48 57.00 30.27
C VAL A 148 41.94 56.47 30.26
N LEU A 149 42.38 55.91 29.12
CA LEU A 149 43.41 56.46 28.18
C LEU A 149 44.44 55.46 27.61
N LYS A 150 44.57 55.51 26.26
CA LYS A 150 45.77 55.31 25.40
C LYS A 150 46.30 53.89 25.07
N ASP A 151 46.17 53.54 23.79
CA ASP A 151 47.21 52.94 22.93
C ASP A 151 48.53 53.75 22.99
N PRO A 152 49.74 53.20 22.70
CA PRO A 152 50.00 52.47 21.45
C PRO A 152 51.09 51.36 21.45
N VAL A 153 50.99 50.48 20.44
CA VAL A 153 52.06 49.92 19.56
C VAL A 153 53.41 49.55 20.19
N GLU A 154 53.77 48.26 20.13
CA GLU A 154 55.13 47.88 19.74
C GLU A 154 55.18 46.55 18.97
N ASN A 155 55.92 46.63 17.86
CA ASN A 155 56.23 45.61 16.88
C ASN A 155 57.30 44.65 17.46
N ARG A 156 57.13 43.33 17.37
CA ARG A 156 58.28 42.45 17.09
C ARG A 156 57.87 41.11 16.48
N VAL A 157 58.35 40.93 15.25
CA VAL A 157 58.37 39.67 14.50
C VAL A 157 59.39 38.74 15.15
N GLU A 158 58.98 37.53 15.52
CA GLU A 158 59.87 36.39 15.60
C GLU A 158 59.15 35.14 15.08
N ILE A 159 59.68 34.63 13.97
CA ILE A 159 59.25 33.43 13.27
C ILE A 159 59.67 32.23 14.10
N LEU A 160 58.74 31.32 14.40
CA LEU A 160 58.99 29.87 14.54
C LEU A 160 57.63 29.14 14.57
N ALA A 161 57.21 28.67 13.40
CA ALA A 161 56.03 27.83 13.23
C ALA A 161 56.35 26.35 13.58
N PRO A 162 55.45 25.64 14.28
CA PRO A 162 55.35 24.19 14.20
C PRO A 162 54.08 23.76 13.41
N PRO A 163 54.17 22.73 12.55
CA PRO A 163 53.08 22.24 11.71
C PRO A 163 52.18 21.30 12.52
N GLN A 164 50.93 21.66 12.81
CA GLN A 164 50.01 20.76 13.54
C GLN A 164 48.57 20.77 13.02
N THR A 165 48.21 21.68 12.11
CA THR A 165 46.85 21.75 11.53
C THR A 165 46.67 20.94 10.23
N GLU A 166 47.76 20.61 9.52
CA GLU A 166 47.67 19.87 8.24
C GLU A 166 47.41 18.36 8.42
N LEU A 167 47.88 17.74 9.51
CA LEU A 167 47.77 16.29 9.71
C LEU A 167 46.36 15.80 10.01
N LYS A 168 45.50 16.65 10.61
CA LYS A 168 44.11 16.29 10.93
C LYS A 168 43.20 16.39 9.71
N LEU A 169 43.41 17.40 8.87
CA LEU A 169 42.63 17.63 7.66
C LEU A 169 42.87 16.52 6.61
N ALA A 170 44.10 16.04 6.48
CA ALA A 170 44.44 14.95 5.57
C ALA A 170 43.74 13.62 5.92
N SER A 171 43.59 13.31 7.22
CA SER A 171 42.88 12.12 7.70
C SER A 171 41.40 12.17 7.35
N ASP A 172 40.75 13.31 7.59
CA ASP A 172 39.32 13.50 7.31
C ASP A 172 39.02 13.44 5.80
N ILE A 173 39.94 13.93 4.96
CA ILE A 173 39.84 13.85 3.49
C ILE A 173 39.91 12.40 3.01
N GLU A 174 40.83 11.59 3.54
CA GLU A 174 40.94 10.19 3.14
C GLU A 174 39.73 9.37 3.63
N GLU A 175 39.18 9.69 4.81
CA GLU A 175 37.93 9.09 5.29
C GLU A 175 36.75 9.41 4.35
N VAL A 176 36.57 10.67 3.96
CA VAL A 176 35.49 11.07 3.04
C VAL A 176 35.64 10.40 1.69
N LYS A 177 36.87 10.29 1.17
CA LYS A 177 37.16 9.60 -0.10
C LYS A 177 36.81 8.11 -0.03
N SER A 178 37.12 7.44 1.08
CA SER A 178 36.74 6.04 1.28
C SER A 178 35.22 5.84 1.30
N LYS A 179 34.48 6.75 1.96
CA LYS A 179 33.01 6.72 2.00
C LYS A 179 32.39 6.99 0.63
N LEU A 180 32.98 7.90 -0.15
CA LEU A 180 32.52 8.21 -1.51
C LEU A 180 32.64 6.97 -2.41
N HIS A 181 33.77 6.28 -2.38
CA HIS A 181 33.97 5.05 -3.15
C HIS A 181 32.97 3.94 -2.77
N VAL A 182 32.66 3.79 -1.48
CA VAL A 182 31.63 2.86 -1.00
C VAL A 182 30.23 3.25 -1.49
N LEU A 183 29.94 4.54 -1.60
CA LEU A 183 28.64 5.02 -2.07
C LEU A 183 28.49 4.82 -3.59
N GLU A 184 29.56 5.08 -4.34
CA GLU A 184 29.62 4.88 -5.79
C GLU A 184 29.45 3.39 -6.15
N SER A 185 30.09 2.48 -5.42
CA SER A 185 29.91 1.05 -5.65
C SER A 185 28.48 0.58 -5.37
N LYS A 186 27.85 1.06 -4.29
CA LYS A 186 26.44 0.78 -3.97
C LYS A 186 25.47 1.36 -5.00
N LEU A 187 25.79 2.54 -5.55
CA LEU A 187 24.99 3.15 -6.60
C LEU A 187 25.02 2.28 -7.86
N ASN A 188 26.20 1.82 -8.28
CA ASN A 188 26.35 0.94 -9.44
C ASN A 188 25.61 -0.40 -9.26
N GLU A 189 25.65 -0.99 -8.05
CA GLU A 189 24.90 -2.21 -7.73
C GLU A 189 23.38 -1.99 -7.79
N ALA A 190 22.91 -0.86 -7.25
CA ALA A 190 21.50 -0.48 -7.30
C ALA A 190 21.04 -0.24 -8.75
N GLU A 191 21.83 0.44 -9.57
CA GLU A 191 21.55 0.67 -10.98
C GLU A 191 21.46 -0.65 -11.76
N ALA A 192 22.40 -1.57 -11.55
CA ALA A 192 22.35 -2.90 -12.16
C ALA A 192 21.08 -3.67 -11.76
N THR A 193 20.69 -3.60 -10.49
CA THR A 193 19.48 -4.24 -9.97
C THR A 193 18.21 -3.63 -10.56
N ILE A 194 18.14 -2.29 -10.65
CA ILE A 194 17.01 -1.58 -11.26
C ILE A 194 16.91 -1.91 -12.75
N SER A 195 18.02 -1.95 -13.46
CA SER A 195 18.08 -2.31 -14.88
C SER A 195 17.53 -3.72 -15.11
N LYS A 196 18.01 -4.70 -14.33
CA LYS A 196 17.52 -6.08 -14.37
C LYS A 196 16.02 -6.18 -14.09
N LEU A 197 15.54 -5.58 -12.99
CA LEU A 197 14.12 -5.60 -12.64
C LEU A 197 13.23 -4.91 -13.69
N THR A 198 13.72 -3.84 -14.32
CA THR A 198 13.02 -3.14 -15.40
C THR A 198 12.88 -4.03 -16.63
N GLU A 199 13.93 -4.75 -16.99
CA GLU A 199 13.89 -5.73 -18.09
C GLU A 199 12.95 -6.90 -17.78
N GLU A 200 13.02 -7.48 -16.58
CA GLU A 200 12.12 -8.56 -16.16
C GLU A 200 10.65 -8.12 -16.15
N LYS A 201 10.35 -6.91 -15.67
CA LYS A 201 9.00 -6.33 -15.73
C LYS A 201 8.53 -6.15 -17.17
N ARG A 202 9.42 -5.72 -18.08
CA ARG A 202 9.11 -5.59 -19.51
C ARG A 202 8.80 -6.96 -20.13
N ARG A 203 9.60 -7.98 -19.80
CA ARG A 203 9.39 -9.38 -20.22
C ARG A 203 8.04 -9.91 -19.74
N GLY A 204 7.75 -9.80 -18.44
CA GLY A 204 6.49 -10.26 -17.86
C GLY A 204 5.26 -9.55 -18.43
N ASN A 205 5.34 -8.24 -18.66
CA ASN A 205 4.25 -7.50 -19.32
C ASN A 205 4.01 -7.96 -20.76
N GLN A 206 5.07 -8.31 -21.49
CA GLN A 206 4.97 -8.81 -22.87
C GLN A 206 4.35 -10.22 -22.90
N GLU A 207 4.76 -11.12 -22.01
CA GLU A 207 4.14 -12.44 -21.86
C GLU A 207 2.65 -12.33 -21.49
N HIS A 208 2.32 -11.46 -20.53
CA HIS A 208 0.93 -11.24 -20.12
C HIS A 208 0.07 -10.70 -21.28
N LYS A 209 0.64 -9.84 -22.15
CA LYS A 209 -0.06 -9.36 -23.36
C LYS A 209 -0.36 -10.50 -24.33
N ILE A 210 0.63 -11.37 -24.59
CA ILE A 210 0.48 -12.52 -25.49
C ILE A 210 -0.57 -13.51 -24.95
N LEU A 211 -0.50 -13.85 -23.66
CA LEU A 211 -1.46 -14.76 -23.03
C LEU A 211 -2.89 -14.21 -23.11
N ARG A 212 -3.06 -12.89 -22.94
CA ARG A 212 -4.36 -12.22 -23.06
C ARG A 212 -4.91 -12.32 -24.48
N GLU A 213 -4.07 -12.08 -25.49
CA GLU A 213 -4.45 -12.23 -26.90
C GLU A 213 -4.85 -13.68 -27.24
N GLN A 214 -4.10 -14.67 -26.74
CA GLN A 214 -4.47 -16.09 -26.92
C GLN A 214 -5.81 -16.44 -26.26
N LEU A 215 -6.09 -15.90 -25.06
CA LEU A 215 -7.34 -16.12 -24.36
C LEU A 215 -8.54 -15.53 -25.13
N ASP A 216 -8.38 -14.35 -25.73
CA ASP A 216 -9.40 -13.72 -26.57
C ASP A 216 -9.66 -14.52 -27.85
N VAL A 217 -8.61 -15.07 -28.49
CA VAL A 217 -8.76 -15.96 -29.65
C VAL A 217 -9.51 -17.24 -29.27
N LEU A 218 -9.15 -17.90 -28.17
CA LEU A 218 -9.87 -19.10 -27.70
C LEU A 218 -11.33 -18.80 -27.37
N ARG A 219 -11.59 -17.67 -26.72
CA ARG A 219 -12.96 -17.21 -26.41
C ARG A 219 -13.78 -17.04 -27.68
N SER A 220 -13.21 -16.45 -28.74
CA SER A 220 -13.89 -16.26 -30.02
C SER A 220 -14.24 -17.59 -30.71
N ARG A 221 -13.35 -18.59 -30.64
CA ARG A 221 -13.60 -19.94 -31.18
C ARG A 221 -14.70 -20.67 -30.41
N THR A 222 -14.72 -20.54 -29.08
CA THR A 222 -15.76 -21.16 -28.25
C THR A 222 -17.11 -20.45 -28.38
N SER A 223 -17.17 -19.15 -28.71
CA SER A 223 -18.43 -18.48 -29.04
C SER A 223 -19.00 -18.93 -30.40
N VAL A 224 -18.16 -19.20 -31.40
CA VAL A 224 -18.63 -19.76 -32.69
C VAL A 224 -19.13 -21.20 -32.51
N LYS A 225 -18.59 -21.96 -31.55
CA LYS A 225 -19.00 -23.34 -31.25
C LYS A 225 -20.13 -23.48 -30.23
N ARG A 226 -20.64 -22.38 -29.64
CA ARG A 226 -21.73 -22.48 -28.66
C ARG A 226 -23.11 -22.42 -29.33
N VAL A 227 -23.65 -23.63 -29.49
CA VAL A 227 -25.01 -24.01 -29.09
C VAL A 227 -26.13 -23.83 -30.13
N HIS A 228 -26.33 -24.91 -30.89
CA HIS A 228 -27.67 -25.39 -31.26
C HIS A 228 -28.00 -26.56 -30.30
N THR A 229 -28.23 -26.29 -29.00
CA THR A 229 -28.78 -27.31 -28.08
C THR A 229 -30.30 -27.21 -28.10
N GLY A 230 -30.88 -27.76 -29.14
CA GLY A 230 -32.26 -28.20 -29.16
C GLY A 230 -32.28 -29.66 -29.57
N PHE A 231 -33.30 -30.41 -29.15
CA PHE A 231 -33.54 -31.74 -29.72
C PHE A 231 -33.62 -31.60 -31.25
N PRO A 232 -32.92 -32.44 -32.03
CA PRO A 232 -32.98 -32.36 -33.48
C PRO A 232 -34.45 -32.41 -33.93
N LEU A 233 -34.91 -31.43 -34.71
CA LEU A 233 -36.29 -31.38 -35.22
C LEU A 233 -36.69 -32.72 -35.89
N LEU A 234 -35.72 -33.37 -36.53
CA LEU A 234 -35.86 -34.71 -37.12
C LEU A 234 -36.29 -35.77 -36.10
N PHE A 235 -35.74 -35.76 -34.88
CA PHE A 235 -36.10 -36.74 -33.85
C PHE A 235 -37.56 -36.56 -33.39
N VAL A 236 -38.02 -35.31 -33.26
CA VAL A 236 -39.42 -34.99 -32.94
C VAL A 236 -40.35 -35.41 -34.09
N ALA A 237 -39.96 -35.16 -35.34
CA ALA A 237 -40.73 -35.57 -36.50
C ALA A 237 -40.83 -37.11 -36.63
N MET A 238 -39.73 -37.83 -36.41
CA MET A 238 -39.70 -39.29 -36.49
C MET A 238 -40.57 -39.93 -35.41
N THR A 239 -40.53 -39.43 -34.18
CA THR A 239 -41.37 -39.93 -33.08
C THR A 239 -42.87 -39.67 -33.35
N ALA A 240 -43.24 -38.51 -33.90
CA ALA A 240 -44.61 -38.23 -34.29
C ALA A 240 -45.12 -39.17 -35.40
N LEU A 241 -44.31 -39.42 -36.43
CA LEU A 241 -44.67 -40.34 -37.52
C LEU A 241 -44.86 -41.78 -37.04
N ILE A 242 -43.98 -42.26 -36.16
CA ILE A 242 -44.10 -43.60 -35.55
C ILE A 242 -45.39 -43.68 -34.72
N SER A 243 -45.69 -42.64 -33.94
CA SER A 243 -46.90 -42.58 -33.11
C SER A 243 -48.18 -42.67 -33.95
N ILE A 244 -48.24 -41.94 -35.07
CA ILE A 244 -49.37 -41.97 -36.01
C ILE A 244 -49.49 -43.35 -36.66
N MET A 245 -48.38 -43.94 -37.09
CA MET A 245 -48.40 -45.27 -37.72
C MET A 245 -48.88 -46.36 -36.77
N VAL A 246 -48.39 -46.37 -35.53
CA VAL A 246 -48.82 -47.32 -34.50
C VAL A 246 -50.30 -47.10 -34.14
N GLY A 247 -50.74 -45.84 -34.04
CA GLY A 247 -52.14 -45.51 -33.81
C GLY A 247 -53.05 -45.99 -34.94
N TYR A 248 -52.63 -45.85 -36.20
CA TYR A 248 -53.37 -46.36 -37.35
C TYR A 248 -53.43 -47.89 -37.38
N LEU A 249 -52.35 -48.57 -37.01
CA LEU A 249 -52.29 -50.03 -36.94
C LEU A 249 -53.16 -50.64 -35.84
N LEU A 250 -53.33 -49.94 -34.72
CA LEU A 250 -54.18 -50.37 -33.60
C LEU A 250 -55.66 -50.06 -33.80
N HIS A 251 -56.01 -49.18 -34.75
CA HIS A 251 -57.38 -48.81 -35.10
C HIS A 251 -57.94 -49.65 -36.26
N LEU A 252 -57.12 -50.54 -36.85
CA LEU A 252 -57.50 -51.50 -37.88
C LEU A 252 -57.82 -52.87 -37.25
#